data_AF-A0A354TJL0-F1
#
_entry.id   AF-A0A354TJL0-F1
#
_cell.length_a   1.000
_cell.length_b   1.000
_cell.length_c   1.000
_cell.angle_alpha   90.00
_cell.angle_beta   90.00
_cell.angle_gamma   90.00
#
_symmetry.space_group_name_H-M   'P 1'
#
loop_
_entity.id
_entity.type
_entity.pdbx_description
1 polymer ?
#
loop_
_entity_poly.entity_id
_entity_poly.type
_entity_poly.pdbx_seq_one_letter_code
_entity_poly.pdbx_strand_id
1 'polypeptide(L)'
;MIFVRVPYSLYAHLREAHVTAGQKVKAGTPLGTLGYTGSGIDQRRAHVHVELNLFLSSRFDEWHAASFATPNHHGVFNGLNLIGLDLQSLYLAQQKNPAITPAGAVRAAESGYRVAVPGDATMEIVKNYPWLMDGGLPAGKPMSWEVTFSRWGLPLAVKASNTAVSQPVVTWVKDAGIPHYLHTRGCVTGSGSTGKLTAEGLRFVKVVCGWF
;
A
#
# COMPACT_ATOMS: atom_id res chain seq x y z
N MET A 1 22.00 -0.20 13.66
CA MET A 1 20.76 0.58 13.84
C MET A 1 19.82 0.23 12.70
N ILE A 2 18.77 -0.56 12.94
CA ILE A 2 17.76 -0.87 11.92
C ILE A 2 16.83 0.35 11.86
N PHE A 3 16.99 1.20 10.84
CA PHE A 3 16.00 2.23 10.54
C PHE A 3 14.73 1.53 10.07
N VAL A 4 13.77 1.38 10.97
CA VAL A 4 12.39 1.07 10.58
C VAL A 4 11.92 2.26 9.74
N ARG A 5 11.90 2.11 8.41
CA ARG A 5 11.33 3.16 7.54
C ARG A 5 9.86 3.32 7.93
N VAL A 6 9.53 4.54 8.33
CA VAL A 6 8.17 4.97 8.60
C VAL A 6 7.40 5.11 7.27
N PRO A 7 6.06 5.00 7.30
CA PRO A 7 5.22 5.34 6.15
C PRO A 7 5.48 6.78 5.68
N TYR A 8 5.26 7.04 4.39
CA TYR A 8 5.37 8.36 3.78
C TYR A 8 4.13 9.18 4.09
N SER A 9 4.26 10.45 4.46
CA SER A 9 3.13 11.37 4.48
C SER A 9 3.06 12.19 3.19
N LEU A 10 1.84 12.44 2.71
CA LEU A 10 1.56 13.27 1.54
C LEU A 10 0.64 14.42 1.97
N TYR A 11 0.94 15.62 1.48
CA TYR A 11 0.13 16.82 1.70
C TYR A 11 -0.12 17.48 0.33
N ALA A 12 -1.37 17.57 -0.07
CA ALA A 12 -1.77 18.10 -1.38
C ALA A 12 -2.70 19.31 -1.26
N HIS A 13 -2.99 19.89 -2.42
CA HIS A 13 -3.79 21.10 -2.60
C HIS A 13 -3.17 22.36 -1.97
N LEU A 14 -1.86 22.33 -1.73
CA LEU A 14 -1.13 23.49 -1.23
C LEU A 14 -1.07 24.59 -2.29
N ARG A 15 -1.13 25.84 -1.84
CA ARG A 15 -0.81 27.01 -2.67
C ARG A 15 0.69 27.05 -2.96
N GLU A 16 1.49 26.73 -1.95
CA GLU A 16 2.94 26.80 -1.98
C GLU A 16 3.52 25.79 -0.98
N ALA A 17 4.65 25.17 -1.33
CA ALA A 17 5.45 24.36 -0.42
C ALA A 17 6.62 25.19 0.10
N HIS A 18 6.87 25.15 1.41
CA HIS A 18 7.97 25.87 2.07
C HIS A 18 9.17 24.97 2.39
N VAL A 19 9.20 23.79 1.78
CA VAL A 19 10.23 22.77 2.01
C VAL A 19 10.84 22.31 0.70
N THR A 20 12.08 21.82 0.77
CA THR A 20 12.82 21.32 -0.39
C THR A 20 13.12 19.82 -0.26
N ALA A 21 13.33 19.14 -1.39
CA ALA A 21 13.68 17.72 -1.38
C ALA A 21 14.96 17.47 -0.59
N GLY A 22 14.94 16.49 0.32
CA GLY A 22 16.06 16.17 1.21
C GLY A 22 16.10 16.98 2.52
N GLN A 23 15.26 18.01 2.67
CA GLN A 23 15.14 18.75 3.92
C GLN A 23 14.60 17.86 5.04
N LYS A 24 15.32 17.82 6.17
CA LYS A 24 14.84 17.17 7.39
C LYS A 24 13.79 18.05 8.05
N VAL A 25 12.64 17.47 8.38
CA VAL A 25 11.54 18.14 9.09
C VAL A 25 11.17 17.36 10.36
N LYS A 26 10.56 18.05 11.32
CA LYS A 26 9.98 17.45 12.54
C LYS A 26 8.50 17.80 12.68
N ALA A 27 7.78 17.10 13.54
CA ALA A 27 6.41 17.47 13.89
C ALA A 27 6.33 18.96 14.27
N GLY A 28 5.33 19.67 13.73
CA GLY A 28 5.16 21.12 13.89
C GLY A 28 5.97 21.99 12.93
N THR A 29 6.81 21.43 12.06
CA THR A 29 7.49 22.21 11.01
C THR A 29 6.46 22.70 9.98
N PRO A 30 6.39 24.00 9.66
CA PRO A 30 5.56 24.50 8.57
C PRO A 30 6.01 23.90 7.24
N LEU A 31 5.11 23.17 6.56
CA LEU A 31 5.42 22.49 5.29
C LEU A 31 5.01 23.31 4.07
N GLY A 32 4.05 24.21 4.21
CA GLY A 32 3.52 25.01 3.12
C GLY A 32 2.27 25.79 3.53
N THR A 33 1.67 26.46 2.56
CA THR A 33 0.44 27.24 2.73
C THR A 33 -0.71 26.51 2.07
N LEU A 34 -1.84 26.40 2.78
CA LEU A 34 -3.08 25.85 2.24
C LEU A 34 -3.48 26.61 0.96
N GLY A 35 -3.91 25.86 -0.04
CA GLY A 35 -4.47 26.40 -1.28
C GLY A 35 -5.68 25.61 -1.74
N TYR A 36 -5.84 25.58 -3.05
CA TYR A 36 -6.92 24.89 -3.76
C TYR A 36 -6.40 24.38 -5.11
N THR A 37 -5.14 23.93 -5.16
CA THR A 37 -4.52 23.41 -6.38
C THR A 37 -5.00 21.99 -6.66
N GLY A 38 -5.26 21.66 -7.92
CA GLY A 38 -5.73 20.34 -8.35
C GLY A 38 -6.97 20.41 -9.23
N SER A 39 -7.19 19.36 -10.01
CA SER A 39 -8.33 19.31 -10.94
C SER A 39 -9.66 19.33 -10.17
N GLY A 40 -10.53 20.29 -10.51
CA GLY A 40 -11.87 20.42 -9.91
C GLY A 40 -11.92 20.98 -8.48
N ILE A 41 -10.82 21.61 -8.01
CA ILE A 41 -10.74 22.26 -6.69
C ILE A 41 -10.69 23.77 -6.88
N ASP A 42 -11.56 24.47 -6.16
CA ASP A 42 -11.64 25.93 -6.10
C ASP A 42 -11.52 26.40 -4.65
N GLN A 43 -11.59 27.71 -4.44
CA GLN A 43 -11.49 28.29 -3.10
C GLN A 43 -12.58 27.78 -2.13
N ARG A 44 -13.78 27.45 -2.62
CA ARG A 44 -14.89 26.93 -1.78
C ARG A 44 -14.61 25.52 -1.29
N ARG A 45 -13.73 24.80 -2.00
CA ARG A 45 -13.27 23.45 -1.71
C ARG A 45 -11.85 23.44 -1.16
N ALA A 46 -11.31 24.55 -0.68
CA ALA A 46 -9.96 24.59 -0.10
C ALA A 46 -9.88 23.66 1.11
N HIS A 47 -9.02 22.65 1.04
CA HIS A 47 -8.74 21.70 2.10
C HIS A 47 -7.32 21.16 1.94
N VAL A 48 -6.73 20.64 3.02
CA VAL A 48 -5.50 19.83 2.92
C VAL A 48 -5.94 18.39 2.69
N HIS A 49 -5.51 17.81 1.57
CA HIS A 49 -5.57 16.36 1.39
C HIS A 49 -4.31 15.76 2.04
N VAL A 50 -4.52 14.91 3.04
CA VAL A 50 -3.46 14.28 3.81
C VAL A 50 -3.54 12.77 3.70
N GLU A 51 -2.40 12.15 3.45
CA GLU A 51 -2.28 10.69 3.45
C GLU A 51 -1.06 10.26 4.27
N LEU A 52 -1.13 9.01 4.74
CA LEU A 52 -0.01 8.28 5.31
C LEU A 52 0.03 6.95 4.58
N ASN A 53 1.12 6.67 3.87
CA ASN A 53 1.16 5.69 2.79
C ASN A 53 2.35 4.74 2.91
N LEU A 54 2.15 3.53 2.39
CA LEU A 54 3.26 2.68 1.96
C LEU A 54 3.57 2.96 0.49
N PHE A 55 4.85 3.09 0.17
CA PHE A 55 5.37 3.17 -1.19
C PHE A 55 5.55 1.76 -1.75
N LEU A 56 4.92 1.47 -2.90
CA LEU A 56 4.83 0.11 -3.42
C LEU A 56 6.07 -0.32 -4.19
N SER A 57 6.51 0.45 -5.19
CA SER A 57 7.63 0.07 -6.06
C SER A 57 8.43 1.25 -6.59
N SER A 58 9.76 1.12 -6.56
CA SER A 58 10.69 2.02 -7.25
C SER A 58 10.69 1.84 -8.77
N ARG A 59 10.17 0.71 -9.26
CA ARG A 59 10.01 0.36 -10.70
C ARG A 59 8.60 0.71 -11.21
N PHE A 60 7.92 1.65 -10.58
CA PHE A 60 6.52 1.96 -10.91
C PHE A 60 6.30 2.38 -12.36
N ASP A 61 7.23 3.14 -12.95
CA ASP A 61 7.11 3.60 -14.34
C ASP A 61 7.04 2.43 -15.35
N GLU A 62 7.83 1.39 -15.12
CA GLU A 62 7.84 0.16 -15.92
C GLU A 62 6.49 -0.57 -15.82
N TRP A 63 6.00 -0.77 -14.59
CA TRP A 63 4.69 -1.38 -14.36
C TRP A 63 3.56 -0.56 -15.01
N HIS A 64 3.61 0.76 -14.89
CA HIS A 64 2.59 1.65 -15.42
C HIS A 64 2.55 1.58 -16.94
N ALA A 65 3.71 1.64 -17.60
CA ALA A 65 3.82 1.52 -19.05
C ALA A 65 3.28 0.18 -19.58
N ALA A 66 3.45 -0.91 -18.83
CA ALA A 66 2.88 -2.22 -19.16
C ALA A 66 1.37 -2.35 -18.85
N SER A 67 0.83 -1.49 -17.97
CA SER A 67 -0.52 -1.63 -17.41
C SER A 67 -1.54 -0.65 -17.96
N PHE A 68 -1.11 0.52 -18.45
CA PHE A 68 -1.99 1.61 -18.88
C PHE A 68 -1.50 2.24 -20.20
N ALA A 69 -2.45 2.63 -21.04
CA ALA A 69 -2.17 3.39 -22.27
C ALA A 69 -1.99 4.90 -22.01
N THR A 70 -2.45 5.40 -20.86
CA THR A 70 -2.31 6.80 -20.48
C THR A 70 -0.89 7.09 -19.98
N PRO A 71 -0.37 8.32 -20.14
CA PRO A 71 0.94 8.69 -19.63
C PRO A 71 0.98 8.72 -18.08
N ASN A 72 2.15 8.41 -17.50
CA ASN A 72 2.40 8.62 -16.08
C ASN A 72 2.90 10.05 -15.83
N HIS A 73 2.03 10.94 -15.36
CA HIS A 73 2.38 12.35 -15.12
C HIS A 73 3.20 12.58 -13.84
N HIS A 74 3.28 11.59 -12.95
CA HIS A 74 3.81 11.77 -11.59
C HIS A 74 5.00 10.87 -11.28
N GLY A 75 5.50 10.11 -12.26
CA GLY A 75 6.61 9.16 -12.07
C GLY A 75 6.33 8.19 -10.93
N VAL A 76 7.33 7.92 -10.11
CA VAL A 76 7.23 7.09 -8.90
C VAL A 76 6.31 7.67 -7.80
N PHE A 77 5.92 8.94 -7.89
CA PHE A 77 5.01 9.58 -6.92
C PHE A 77 3.54 9.56 -7.39
N ASN A 78 3.22 8.77 -8.41
CA ASN A 78 1.84 8.52 -8.81
C ASN A 78 1.03 7.92 -7.65
N GLY A 79 -0.21 8.38 -7.47
CA GLY A 79 -1.10 7.90 -6.41
C GLY A 79 -1.39 6.39 -6.47
N LEU A 80 -1.24 5.75 -7.63
CA LEU A 80 -1.33 4.29 -7.76
C LEU A 80 -0.13 3.54 -7.14
N ASN A 81 0.99 4.24 -6.88
CA ASN A 81 2.18 3.70 -6.23
C ASN A 81 2.19 3.90 -4.71
N LEU A 82 1.16 4.56 -4.18
CA LEU A 82 1.00 4.90 -2.77
C LEU A 82 -0.26 4.22 -2.24
N ILE A 83 -0.14 3.43 -1.18
CA ILE A 83 -1.30 2.79 -0.56
C ILE A 83 -1.51 3.32 0.86
N GLY A 84 -2.67 3.94 1.07
CA GLY A 84 -3.01 4.64 2.31
C GLY A 84 -3.34 3.72 3.47
N LEU A 85 -2.92 4.16 4.65
CA LEU A 85 -3.37 3.68 5.95
C LEU A 85 -4.70 4.37 6.30
N ASP A 86 -5.46 3.77 7.22
CA ASP A 86 -6.59 4.45 7.85
C ASP A 86 -6.08 5.41 8.95
N LEU A 87 -5.94 6.69 8.59
CA LEU A 87 -5.45 7.72 9.53
C LEU A 87 -6.41 7.93 10.70
N GLN A 88 -7.73 7.84 10.47
CA GLN A 88 -8.70 8.04 11.54
C GLN A 88 -8.53 6.95 12.60
N SER A 89 -8.51 5.69 12.18
CA SER A 89 -8.29 4.55 13.08
C SER A 89 -6.95 4.65 13.80
N LEU A 90 -5.87 5.04 13.11
CA LEU A 90 -4.56 5.25 13.72
C LEU A 90 -4.61 6.33 14.82
N TYR A 91 -5.16 7.51 14.54
CA TYR A 91 -5.18 8.60 15.50
C TYR A 91 -6.10 8.32 16.69
N LEU A 92 -7.27 7.70 16.47
CA LEU A 92 -8.15 7.26 17.56
C LEU A 92 -7.48 6.20 18.44
N ALA A 93 -6.69 5.31 17.85
CA ALA A 93 -5.91 4.32 18.61
C ALA A 93 -4.77 4.99 19.40
N GLN A 94 -4.03 5.93 18.79
CA GLN A 94 -2.96 6.67 19.45
C GLN A 94 -3.46 7.57 20.59
N GLN A 95 -4.67 8.13 20.47
CA GLN A 95 -5.28 8.89 21.55
C GLN A 95 -5.49 8.04 22.81
N LYS A 96 -5.84 6.75 22.64
CA LYS A 96 -6.01 5.79 23.74
C LYS A 96 -4.68 5.22 24.24
N ASN A 97 -3.75 5.00 23.32
CA ASN A 97 -2.42 4.48 23.63
C ASN A 97 -1.36 5.15 22.72
N PRO A 98 -0.64 6.17 23.22
CA PRO A 98 0.38 6.87 22.45
C PRO A 98 1.56 6.01 21.98
N ALA A 99 1.73 4.79 22.53
CA ALA A 99 2.77 3.85 22.10
C ALA A 99 2.45 3.15 20.76
N ILE A 100 1.22 3.26 20.25
CA ILE A 100 0.84 2.66 18.96
C ILE A 100 1.62 3.35 17.84
N THR A 101 2.40 2.55 17.11
CA THR A 101 3.15 3.00 15.94
C THR A 101 2.34 2.77 14.66
N PRO A 102 2.60 3.51 13.58
CA PRO A 102 1.98 3.23 12.28
C PRO A 102 2.21 1.79 11.80
N ALA A 103 3.41 1.25 11.98
CA ALA A 103 3.71 -0.15 11.64
C ALA A 103 2.85 -1.13 12.44
N GLY A 104 2.70 -0.90 13.75
CA GLY A 104 1.81 -1.70 14.60
C GLY A 104 0.36 -1.62 14.17
N ALA A 105 -0.13 -0.42 13.83
CA ALA A 105 -1.49 -0.22 13.35
C ALA A 105 -1.76 -0.92 12.01
N VAL A 106 -0.80 -0.90 11.07
CA VAL A 106 -0.90 -1.66 9.82
C VAL A 106 -1.02 -3.15 10.13
N ARG A 107 -0.12 -3.72 10.92
CA ARG A 107 -0.14 -5.16 11.21
C ARG A 107 -1.38 -5.61 11.99
N ALA A 108 -1.98 -4.71 12.76
CA ALA A 108 -3.20 -4.97 13.53
C ALA A 108 -4.49 -4.78 12.72
N ALA A 109 -4.40 -4.22 11.50
CA ALA A 109 -5.58 -4.01 10.66
C ALA A 109 -6.23 -5.34 10.25
N GLU A 110 -7.52 -5.28 9.96
CA GLU A 110 -8.27 -6.47 9.58
C GLU A 110 -7.81 -7.03 8.22
N SER A 111 -7.52 -8.34 8.20
CA SER A 111 -7.21 -9.07 6.98
C SER A 111 -8.46 -9.22 6.10
N GLY A 112 -8.36 -8.81 4.84
CA GLY A 112 -9.41 -8.96 3.83
C GLY A 112 -9.18 -10.15 2.90
N TYR A 113 -7.95 -10.31 2.39
CA TYR A 113 -7.61 -11.43 1.50
C TYR A 113 -6.11 -11.73 1.53
N ARG A 114 -5.73 -12.91 1.04
CA ARG A 114 -4.35 -13.36 0.89
C ARG A 114 -4.08 -13.80 -0.52
N VAL A 115 -2.87 -13.51 -1.01
CA VAL A 115 -2.43 -13.87 -2.35
C VAL A 115 -1.06 -14.51 -2.26
N ALA A 116 -0.93 -15.72 -2.81
CA ALA A 116 0.37 -16.30 -3.09
C ALA A 116 0.90 -15.78 -4.42
N VAL A 117 2.16 -15.37 -4.47
CA VAL A 117 2.88 -14.90 -5.66
C VAL A 117 4.17 -15.70 -5.87
N PRO A 118 4.63 -15.88 -7.12
CA PRO A 118 5.84 -16.66 -7.40
C PRO A 118 7.07 -16.16 -6.64
N GLY A 119 7.96 -17.09 -6.29
CA GLY A 119 9.15 -16.79 -5.47
C GLY A 119 10.18 -15.87 -6.11
N ASP A 120 10.05 -15.58 -7.40
CA ASP A 120 10.86 -14.60 -8.14
C ASP A 120 10.33 -13.16 -8.06
N ALA A 121 9.20 -12.93 -7.38
CA ALA A 121 8.75 -11.59 -7.05
C ALA A 121 9.82 -10.83 -6.25
N THR A 122 10.09 -9.57 -6.64
CA THR A 122 11.16 -8.74 -6.06
C THR A 122 10.94 -8.44 -4.58
N MET A 123 9.68 -8.30 -4.16
CA MET A 123 9.26 -7.97 -2.79
C MET A 123 9.97 -6.74 -2.21
N GLU A 124 10.07 -5.66 -3.00
CA GLU A 124 10.63 -4.38 -2.53
C GLU A 124 9.90 -3.84 -1.29
N ILE A 125 8.60 -4.11 -1.18
CA ILE A 125 7.80 -3.74 -0.02
C ILE A 125 8.37 -4.29 1.30
N VAL A 126 8.95 -5.49 1.30
CA VAL A 126 9.60 -6.09 2.48
C VAL A 126 10.93 -5.41 2.77
N LYS A 127 11.70 -5.06 1.73
CA LYS A 127 12.94 -4.29 1.88
C LYS A 127 12.66 -2.91 2.47
N ASN A 128 11.61 -2.25 2.01
CA ASN A 128 11.20 -0.93 2.49
C ASN A 128 10.56 -1.00 3.88
N TYR A 129 9.79 -2.05 4.17
CA TYR A 129 9.06 -2.23 5.41
C TYR A 129 9.29 -3.62 6.01
N PRO A 130 10.47 -3.88 6.61
CA PRO A 130 10.82 -5.21 7.12
C PRO A 130 9.85 -5.74 8.19
N TRP A 131 9.15 -4.84 8.87
CA TRP A 131 8.12 -5.18 9.85
C TRP A 131 6.87 -5.82 9.25
N LEU A 132 6.70 -5.83 7.92
CA LEU A 132 5.67 -6.61 7.25
C LEU A 132 5.97 -8.10 7.24
N MET A 133 7.23 -8.53 7.44
CA MET A 133 7.55 -9.96 7.47
C MET A 133 6.86 -10.66 8.65
N ASP A 134 6.08 -11.69 8.33
CA ASP A 134 5.51 -12.62 9.28
C ASP A 134 6.45 -13.83 9.41
N GLY A 135 7.38 -13.72 10.36
CA GLY A 135 8.50 -14.62 10.54
C GLY A 135 9.84 -14.00 10.12
N GLY A 136 10.88 -14.81 10.08
CA GLY A 136 12.21 -14.38 9.63
C GLY A 136 12.28 -14.18 8.11
N LEU A 137 13.24 -13.37 7.67
CA LEU A 137 13.63 -13.35 6.26
C LEU A 137 14.13 -14.75 5.86
N PRO A 138 13.72 -15.29 4.70
CA PRO A 138 14.18 -16.61 4.28
C PRO A 138 15.69 -16.56 3.97
N ALA A 139 16.40 -17.64 4.30
CA ALA A 139 17.84 -17.76 4.04
C ALA A 139 18.19 -17.86 2.55
N GLY A 140 17.20 -18.14 1.70
CA GLY A 140 17.33 -18.22 0.25
C GLY A 140 16.02 -17.82 -0.44
N LYS A 141 15.98 -17.96 -1.76
CA LYS A 141 14.78 -17.66 -2.56
C LYS A 141 13.65 -18.65 -2.18
N PRO A 142 12.49 -18.17 -1.69
CA PRO A 142 11.37 -19.06 -1.40
C PRO A 142 10.71 -19.57 -2.68
N MET A 143 9.87 -20.60 -2.59
CA MET A 143 9.10 -21.09 -3.75
C MET A 143 7.94 -20.16 -4.10
N SER A 144 7.37 -19.50 -3.08
CA SER A 144 6.41 -18.41 -3.24
C SER A 144 6.43 -17.47 -2.04
N TRP A 145 5.81 -16.32 -2.20
CA TRP A 145 5.46 -15.42 -1.10
C TRP A 145 3.95 -15.43 -0.92
N GLU A 146 3.46 -15.35 0.31
CA GLU A 146 2.05 -15.06 0.60
C GLU A 146 1.96 -13.66 1.20
N VAL A 147 1.15 -12.80 0.58
CA VAL A 147 0.88 -11.45 1.07
C VAL A 147 -0.53 -11.40 1.62
N THR A 148 -0.67 -10.94 2.86
CA THR A 148 -1.96 -10.63 3.47
C THR A 148 -2.29 -9.16 3.25
N PHE A 149 -3.48 -8.89 2.74
CA PHE A 149 -3.97 -7.56 2.43
C PHE A 149 -5.18 -7.21 3.28
N SER A 150 -5.36 -5.92 3.58
CA SER A 150 -6.65 -5.39 4.04
C SER A 150 -7.69 -5.45 2.91
N ARG A 151 -8.94 -5.15 3.25
CA ARG A 151 -10.02 -5.08 2.26
C ARG A 151 -9.75 -4.08 1.13
N TRP A 152 -8.97 -3.02 1.33
CA TRP A 152 -8.62 -2.06 0.25
C TRP A 152 -7.24 -2.33 -0.37
N GLY A 153 -6.58 -3.43 -0.03
CA GLY A 153 -5.29 -3.81 -0.61
C GLY A 153 -4.06 -3.27 0.13
N LEU A 154 -4.18 -2.75 1.35
CA LEU A 154 -2.99 -2.41 2.15
C LEU A 154 -2.25 -3.69 2.55
N PRO A 155 -0.95 -3.86 2.25
CA PRO A 155 -0.17 -5.00 2.73
C PRO A 155 -0.06 -4.97 4.26
N LEU A 156 -0.44 -6.07 4.91
CA LEU A 156 -0.45 -6.21 6.36
C LEU A 156 0.62 -7.17 6.87
N ALA A 157 0.92 -8.19 6.07
CA ALA A 157 1.92 -9.19 6.36
C ALA A 157 2.44 -9.85 5.06
N VAL A 158 3.69 -10.32 5.09
CA VAL A 158 4.32 -11.10 4.03
C VAL A 158 4.99 -12.32 4.63
N LYS A 159 4.74 -13.49 4.06
CA LYS A 159 5.30 -14.76 4.52
C LYS A 159 5.98 -15.49 3.37
N ALA A 160 7.16 -16.05 3.61
CA ALA A 160 7.80 -16.96 2.67
C ALA A 160 7.13 -18.35 2.74
N SER A 161 6.99 -19.01 1.59
CA SER A 161 6.35 -20.32 1.46
C SER A 161 7.20 -21.29 0.64
N ASN A 162 7.11 -22.57 1.01
CA ASN A 162 7.73 -23.71 0.32
C ASN A 162 6.77 -24.38 -0.67
N THR A 163 5.61 -23.78 -0.93
CA THR A 163 4.68 -24.23 -1.97
C THR A 163 4.87 -23.38 -3.21
N ALA A 164 5.19 -23.98 -4.34
CA ALA A 164 5.34 -23.24 -5.59
C ALA A 164 3.98 -22.78 -6.14
N VAL A 165 3.94 -21.57 -6.70
CA VAL A 165 2.83 -21.08 -7.53
C VAL A 165 3.41 -20.52 -8.83
N SER A 166 2.75 -20.76 -9.95
CA SER A 166 3.19 -20.29 -11.27
C SER A 166 2.73 -18.86 -11.58
N GLN A 167 1.72 -18.38 -10.88
CA GLN A 167 1.15 -17.04 -11.03
C GLN A 167 0.49 -16.60 -9.72
N PRO A 168 0.23 -15.28 -9.54
CA PRO A 168 -0.53 -14.78 -8.42
C PRO A 168 -1.90 -15.47 -8.26
N VAL A 169 -2.19 -16.00 -7.08
CA VAL A 169 -3.44 -16.73 -6.78
C VAL A 169 -3.97 -16.38 -5.40
N VAL A 170 -5.28 -16.17 -5.29
CA VAL A 170 -5.94 -15.95 -3.99
C VAL A 170 -5.89 -17.26 -3.20
N THR A 171 -5.28 -17.23 -2.02
CA THR A 171 -5.20 -18.39 -1.12
C THR A 171 -6.26 -18.33 -0.02
N TRP A 172 -6.75 -17.13 0.28
CA TRP A 172 -7.81 -16.91 1.26
C TRP A 172 -8.50 -15.58 1.00
N VAL A 173 -9.79 -15.49 1.32
CA VAL A 173 -10.57 -14.24 1.30
C VAL A 173 -11.60 -14.30 2.43
N LYS A 174 -11.81 -13.17 3.10
CA LYS A 174 -12.81 -13.03 4.15
C LYS A 174 -14.21 -13.08 3.52
N ASP A 175 -15.08 -13.94 4.05
CA ASP A 175 -16.51 -13.88 3.74
C ASP A 175 -17.15 -12.69 4.44
N ALA A 176 -17.67 -11.75 3.66
CA ALA A 176 -18.39 -10.57 4.16
C ALA A 176 -19.91 -10.64 3.91
N GLY A 177 -20.43 -11.80 3.46
CA GLY A 177 -21.85 -11.97 3.10
C GLY A 177 -22.27 -11.23 1.83
N ILE A 178 -21.33 -10.62 1.12
CA ILE A 178 -21.53 -9.89 -0.14
C ILE A 178 -20.42 -10.25 -1.14
N PRO A 179 -20.63 -10.05 -2.46
CA PRO A 179 -19.59 -10.31 -3.46
C PRO A 179 -18.24 -9.68 -3.13
N HIS A 180 -17.15 -10.44 -3.29
CA HIS A 180 -15.78 -10.00 -3.01
C HIS A 180 -15.40 -8.72 -3.72
N TYR A 181 -15.88 -8.54 -4.95
CA TYR A 181 -15.58 -7.37 -5.77
C TYR A 181 -15.98 -6.06 -5.08
N LEU A 182 -17.11 -6.07 -4.36
CA LEU A 182 -17.69 -4.88 -3.72
C LEU A 182 -16.94 -4.45 -2.47
N HIS A 183 -16.22 -5.36 -1.81
CA HIS A 183 -15.50 -5.05 -0.57
C HIS A 183 -13.99 -5.18 -0.67
N THR A 184 -13.46 -5.64 -1.81
CA THR A 184 -12.01 -5.74 -2.07
C THR A 184 -11.45 -4.67 -3.01
N ARG A 185 -12.18 -3.55 -3.17
CA ARG A 185 -11.87 -2.50 -4.17
C ARG A 185 -11.64 -3.11 -5.56
N GLY A 186 -12.52 -4.04 -5.96
CA GLY A 186 -12.44 -4.73 -7.24
C GLY A 186 -11.29 -5.73 -7.41
N CYS A 187 -10.42 -5.95 -6.41
CA CYS A 187 -9.25 -6.82 -6.56
C CYS A 187 -9.60 -8.31 -6.64
N VAL A 188 -10.63 -8.74 -5.92
CA VAL A 188 -11.05 -10.15 -5.83
C VAL A 188 -12.49 -10.29 -6.31
N THR A 189 -12.76 -11.30 -7.14
CA THR A 189 -14.12 -11.70 -7.53
C THR A 189 -14.53 -13.00 -6.83
N GLY A 190 -15.83 -13.33 -6.85
CA GLY A 190 -16.42 -14.47 -6.15
C GLY A 190 -17.22 -14.05 -4.91
N SER A 191 -17.56 -15.04 -4.07
CA SER A 191 -18.27 -14.88 -2.80
C SER A 191 -17.99 -16.05 -1.86
N GLY A 192 -18.39 -15.92 -0.59
CA GLY A 192 -18.19 -16.96 0.42
C GLY A 192 -16.72 -17.08 0.81
N SER A 193 -16.22 -18.31 0.85
CA SER A 193 -14.83 -18.62 1.21
C SER A 193 -13.89 -18.75 0.00
N THR A 194 -14.37 -18.49 -1.22
CA THR A 194 -13.61 -18.69 -2.46
C THR A 194 -13.54 -17.42 -3.29
N GLY A 195 -12.35 -17.11 -3.83
CA GLY A 195 -12.17 -15.95 -4.68
C GLY A 195 -11.06 -16.13 -5.70
N LYS A 196 -11.05 -15.24 -6.70
CA LYS A 196 -10.01 -15.16 -7.72
C LYS A 196 -9.61 -13.71 -7.92
N LEU A 197 -8.37 -13.45 -8.32
CA LEU A 197 -7.97 -12.11 -8.72
C LEU A 197 -8.75 -11.69 -9.97
N THR A 198 -9.21 -10.45 -9.99
CA THR A 198 -9.65 -9.81 -11.24
C THR A 198 -8.42 -9.38 -12.05
N ALA A 199 -8.64 -8.90 -13.28
CA ALA A 199 -7.55 -8.29 -14.06
C ALA A 199 -6.93 -7.08 -13.33
N GLU A 200 -7.76 -6.28 -12.66
CA GLU A 200 -7.28 -5.15 -11.83
C GLU A 200 -6.52 -5.62 -10.60
N GLY A 201 -7.05 -6.62 -9.89
CA GLY A 201 -6.37 -7.21 -8.74
C GLY A 201 -5.03 -7.82 -9.10
N LEU A 202 -4.93 -8.50 -10.25
CA LEU A 202 -3.66 -9.01 -10.75
C LEU A 202 -2.67 -7.88 -11.02
N ARG A 203 -3.09 -6.81 -11.72
CA ARG A 203 -2.21 -5.64 -11.95
C ARG A 203 -1.74 -5.02 -10.63
N PHE A 204 -2.64 -4.86 -9.67
CA PHE A 204 -2.32 -4.33 -8.35
C PHE A 204 -1.31 -5.20 -7.60
N VAL A 205 -1.55 -6.52 -7.52
CA VAL A 205 -0.63 -7.45 -6.86
C VAL A 205 0.75 -7.42 -7.50
N LYS A 206 0.83 -7.32 -8.83
CA LYS A 206 2.10 -7.21 -9.56
C LYS A 206 2.94 -6.02 -9.09
N VAL A 207 2.36 -4.82 -8.98
CA VAL A 207 3.11 -3.63 -8.53
C VAL A 207 3.54 -3.75 -7.06
N VAL A 208 2.66 -4.25 -6.19
CA VAL A 208 2.97 -4.43 -4.77
C VAL A 208 4.10 -5.43 -4.55
N CYS A 209 4.11 -6.53 -5.31
CA CYS A 209 5.07 -7.62 -5.12
C CYS A 209 6.33 -7.47 -5.99
N GLY A 210 6.33 -6.57 -6.98
CA GLY A 210 7.41 -6.46 -7.95
C GLY A 210 7.52 -7.71 -8.84
N TRP A 211 6.39 -8.19 -9.36
CA TRP A 211 6.28 -9.34 -10.27
C TRP A 211 5.83 -8.90 -11.67
N PHE A 212 6.70 -8.17 -12.36
CA PHE A 212 6.54 -7.67 -13.72
C PHE A 212 7.91 -7.35 -14.32
#